data_AF-A0A6P1JB17-F1
#
_entry.id   AF-A0A6P1JB17-F1
#
_cell.length_a   1.000
_cell.length_b   1.000
_cell.length_c   1.000
_cell.angle_alpha   90.00
_cell.angle_beta   90.00
_cell.angle_gamma   90.00
#
_symmetry.space_group_name_H-M   'P 1'
#
loop_
_entity.id
_entity.type
_entity.pdbx_description
1 polymer ?
#
loop_
_entity_poly.entity_id
_entity_poly.type
_entity_poly.pdbx_seq_one_letter_code
_entity_poly.pdbx_strand_id
1 'polypeptide(L)'
;MNPAEIFLPGSIGVVSRSGGMVAEIGLALKAGGYGISSAIGMGGDAVTGMRMADYLRLFEEDVATQAVVLFGEPGTDNEQEVAALVASGATRKPVIGMVAGEFQERYPPGISFGHAAAMITDVAQSASAKRELLRKAGVHVVLSLEEISPLLGSLLR
;
A
#
# COMPACT_ATOMS: atom_id res chain seq x y z
N MET A 1 -4.47 12.68 -16.24
CA MET A 1 -3.42 11.79 -16.76
C MET A 1 -4.08 10.66 -17.55
N ASN A 2 -3.46 10.22 -18.64
CA ASN A 2 -3.95 9.12 -19.46
C ASN A 2 -3.48 7.78 -18.85
N PRO A 3 -4.39 6.84 -18.48
CA PRO A 3 -4.00 5.55 -17.92
C PRO A 3 -3.03 4.76 -18.81
N ALA A 4 -3.15 4.86 -20.13
CA ALA A 4 -2.27 4.16 -21.07
C ALA A 4 -0.81 4.67 -21.04
N GLU A 5 -0.60 5.89 -20.56
CA GLU A 5 0.74 6.46 -20.39
C GLU A 5 1.38 6.09 -19.05
N ILE A 6 0.55 5.73 -18.05
CA ILE A 6 0.99 5.40 -16.70
C ILE A 6 1.25 3.91 -16.56
N PHE A 7 0.29 3.08 -16.96
CA PHE A 7 0.29 1.65 -16.68
C PHE A 7 0.85 0.85 -17.85
N LEU A 8 1.86 0.02 -17.57
CA LEU A 8 2.32 -1.03 -18.48
C LEU A 8 1.83 -2.38 -17.95
N PRO A 9 1.42 -3.33 -18.82
CA PRO A 9 1.13 -4.69 -18.39
C PRO A 9 2.35 -5.35 -17.73
N GLY A 10 2.15 -6.06 -16.63
CA GLY A 10 3.20 -6.84 -15.95
C GLY A 10 2.65 -7.63 -14.76
N SER A 11 3.46 -7.81 -13.72
CA SER A 11 3.20 -8.75 -12.64
C SER A 11 3.11 -8.14 -11.24
N ILE A 12 3.09 -6.81 -11.13
CA ILE A 12 2.99 -6.14 -9.83
C ILE A 12 1.55 -5.75 -9.54
N GLY A 13 0.99 -6.25 -8.44
CA GLY A 13 -0.30 -5.81 -7.92
C GLY A 13 -0.15 -4.49 -7.17
N VAL A 14 -1.05 -3.54 -7.38
CA VAL A 14 -1.04 -2.24 -6.68
C VAL A 14 -2.39 -1.98 -6.03
N VAL A 15 -2.40 -1.68 -4.73
CA VAL A 15 -3.58 -1.19 -4.00
C VAL A 15 -3.24 0.05 -3.19
N SER A 16 -4.07 1.08 -3.29
CA SER A 16 -3.85 2.34 -2.61
C SER A 16 -5.16 2.96 -2.15
N ARG A 17 -5.13 3.60 -0.97
CA ARG A 17 -6.22 4.48 -0.51
C ARG A 17 -6.37 5.71 -1.42
N SER A 18 -5.25 6.28 -1.85
CA SER A 18 -5.20 7.44 -2.75
C SER A 18 -5.19 7.01 -4.22
N GLY A 19 -6.19 7.45 -4.99
CA GLY A 19 -6.21 7.25 -6.44
C GLY A 19 -5.03 7.91 -7.16
N GLY A 20 -4.57 9.07 -6.67
CA GLY A 20 -3.36 9.73 -7.19
C GLY A 20 -2.12 8.88 -6.98
N MET A 21 -1.96 8.26 -5.81
CA MET A 21 -0.81 7.39 -5.53
C MET A 21 -0.81 6.09 -6.33
N VAL A 22 -1.97 5.60 -6.79
CA VAL A 22 -1.99 4.51 -7.78
C VAL A 22 -1.23 4.91 -9.04
N ALA A 23 -1.44 6.14 -9.51
CA ALA A 23 -0.76 6.65 -10.70
C ALA A 23 0.74 6.89 -10.46
N GLU A 24 1.10 7.49 -9.33
CA GLU A 24 2.50 7.73 -8.97
C GLU A 24 3.29 6.42 -8.80
N ILE A 25 2.70 5.41 -8.15
CA ILE A 25 3.30 4.07 -8.05
C ILE A 25 3.42 3.44 -9.44
N GLY A 26 2.39 3.58 -10.29
CA GLY A 26 2.45 3.09 -11.67
C GLY A 26 3.60 3.71 -12.47
N LEU A 27 3.79 5.02 -12.36
CA LEU A 27 4.91 5.72 -13.00
C LEU A 27 6.27 5.28 -12.44
N ALA A 28 6.39 5.13 -11.12
CA ALA A 28 7.63 4.67 -10.48
C ALA A 28 8.00 3.24 -10.87
N LEU A 29 7.01 2.33 -10.93
CA LEU A 29 7.19 0.96 -11.40
C LEU A 29 7.61 0.94 -12.87
N LYS A 30 6.91 1.70 -13.72
CA LYS A 30 7.24 1.84 -15.15
C LYS A 30 8.67 2.34 -15.35
N ALA A 31 9.09 3.36 -14.59
CA ALA A 31 10.46 3.88 -14.63
C ALA A 31 11.49 2.83 -14.18
N GLY A 32 11.11 1.95 -13.25
CA GLY A 32 11.92 0.82 -12.82
C GLY A 32 11.87 -0.41 -13.74
N GLY A 33 11.15 -0.36 -14.85
CA GLY A 33 11.00 -1.48 -15.79
C GLY A 33 9.98 -2.54 -15.37
N TYR A 34 9.13 -2.25 -14.38
CA TYR A 34 8.06 -3.14 -13.92
C TYR A 34 6.72 -2.72 -14.49
N GLY A 35 5.91 -3.72 -14.86
CA GLY A 35 4.51 -3.54 -15.23
C GLY A 35 3.58 -4.01 -14.11
N ILE A 36 2.31 -3.64 -14.24
CA ILE A 36 1.25 -3.90 -13.27
C ILE A 36 0.32 -5.00 -13.78
N SER A 37 -0.05 -5.93 -12.89
CA SER A 37 -1.09 -6.93 -13.14
C SER A 37 -2.49 -6.33 -12.95
N SER A 38 -2.68 -5.62 -11.84
CA SER A 38 -3.91 -4.90 -11.51
C SER A 38 -3.63 -3.70 -10.59
N ALA A 39 -4.31 -2.58 -10.86
CA ALA A 39 -4.19 -1.32 -10.13
C ALA A 39 -5.52 -0.94 -9.48
N ILE A 40 -5.54 -0.86 -8.15
CA ILE A 40 -6.74 -0.64 -7.36
C ILE A 40 -6.60 0.64 -6.53
N GLY A 41 -7.49 1.60 -6.78
CA GLY A 41 -7.75 2.71 -5.86
C GLY A 41 -8.96 2.36 -4.99
N MET A 42 -8.73 2.01 -3.72
CA MET A 42 -9.81 1.56 -2.82
C MET A 42 -10.65 2.71 -2.23
N GLY A 43 -10.16 3.95 -2.36
CA GLY A 43 -10.80 5.15 -1.82
C GLY A 43 -10.29 5.53 -0.42
N GLY A 44 -10.42 6.82 -0.10
CA GLY A 44 -9.92 7.44 1.13
C GLY A 44 -10.93 7.49 2.28
N ASP A 45 -12.10 6.90 2.12
CA ASP A 45 -13.15 6.91 3.14
C ASP A 45 -12.84 5.96 4.31
N ALA A 46 -13.59 6.13 5.42
CA ALA A 46 -13.40 5.34 6.63
C ALA A 46 -14.02 3.94 6.47
N VAL A 47 -15.11 3.89 5.71
CA VAL A 47 -15.81 2.67 5.32
C VAL A 47 -15.71 2.55 3.81
N THR A 48 -15.00 1.54 3.35
CA THR A 48 -14.82 1.20 1.93
C THR A 48 -15.55 -0.10 1.62
N GLY A 49 -15.86 -0.35 0.34
CA GLY A 49 -16.55 -1.58 -0.06
C GLY A 49 -15.77 -2.87 0.23
N MET A 50 -14.44 -2.80 0.17
CA MET A 50 -13.51 -3.86 0.57
C MET A 50 -12.37 -3.26 1.37
N ARG A 51 -11.73 -4.08 2.19
CA ARG A 51 -10.56 -3.71 3.01
C ARG A 51 -9.28 -3.97 2.24
N MET A 52 -8.18 -3.34 2.67
CA MET A 52 -6.87 -3.54 2.02
C MET A 52 -6.41 -5.01 2.08
N ALA A 53 -6.72 -5.70 3.19
CA ALA A 53 -6.42 -7.13 3.34
C ALA A 53 -7.22 -8.02 2.36
N ASP A 54 -8.44 -7.62 1.98
CA ASP A 54 -9.24 -8.38 1.01
C ASP A 54 -8.60 -8.32 -0.39
N TYR A 55 -8.13 -7.13 -0.80
CA TYR A 55 -7.38 -7.01 -2.06
C TYR A 55 -6.08 -7.81 -2.05
N LEU A 56 -5.41 -7.89 -0.89
CA LEU A 56 -4.20 -8.70 -0.76
C LEU A 56 -4.50 -10.20 -0.95
N ARG A 57 -5.66 -10.70 -0.51
CA ARG A 57 -6.11 -12.07 -0.81
C ARG A 57 -6.35 -12.27 -2.30
N LEU A 58 -7.02 -11.31 -2.96
CA LEU A 58 -7.23 -11.37 -4.41
C LEU A 58 -5.91 -11.38 -5.19
N PHE A 59 -4.93 -10.59 -4.77
CA PHE A 59 -3.60 -10.62 -5.36
C PHE A 59 -2.86 -11.93 -5.12
N GLU A 60 -3.03 -12.58 -3.97
CA GLU A 60 -2.47 -13.91 -3.71
C GLU A 60 -3.04 -14.95 -4.69
N GLU A 61 -4.35 -14.88 -4.97
CA GLU A 61 -5.04 -15.78 -5.91
C GLU A 61 -4.71 -15.48 -7.39
N ASP A 62 -4.37 -14.24 -7.74
CA ASP A 62 -4.04 -13.86 -9.11
C ASP A 62 -2.68 -14.39 -9.56
N VAL A 63 -2.69 -15.40 -10.44
CA VAL A 63 -1.47 -16.02 -11.01
C VAL A 63 -0.57 -15.07 -11.79
N ALA A 64 -1.08 -13.94 -12.29
CA ALA A 64 -0.26 -12.94 -12.96
C ALA A 64 0.52 -12.06 -11.97
N THR A 65 0.05 -11.96 -10.73
CA THR A 65 0.70 -11.17 -9.68
C THR A 65 1.83 -11.96 -9.03
N GLN A 66 3.03 -11.36 -9.00
CA GLN A 66 4.24 -11.91 -8.37
C GLN A 66 4.64 -11.16 -7.10
N ALA A 67 4.31 -9.87 -6.99
CA ALA A 67 4.52 -9.07 -5.79
C ALA A 67 3.41 -8.01 -5.67
N VAL A 68 3.19 -7.50 -4.45
CA VAL A 68 2.15 -6.49 -4.19
C VAL A 68 2.77 -5.24 -3.58
N VAL A 69 2.42 -4.07 -4.11
CA VAL A 69 2.73 -2.77 -3.51
C VAL A 69 1.44 -2.18 -2.94
N LEU A 70 1.45 -1.89 -1.64
CA LEU A 70 0.35 -1.23 -0.95
C LEU A 70 0.74 0.19 -0.52
N PHE A 71 -0.23 1.11 -0.63
CA PHE A 71 -0.11 2.46 -0.13
C PHE A 71 -1.19 2.77 0.90
N GLY A 72 -0.72 2.99 2.13
CA GLY A 72 -1.49 3.30 3.31
C GLY A 72 -1.35 4.74 3.77
N GLU A 73 -2.21 5.14 4.70
CA GLU A 73 -2.27 6.48 5.30
C GLU A 73 -2.62 6.37 6.80
N PRO A 74 -2.44 7.42 7.61
CA PRO A 74 -2.92 7.42 8.99
C PRO A 74 -4.44 7.22 9.09
N GLY A 75 -4.93 6.77 10.24
CA GLY A 75 -6.37 6.54 10.46
C GLY A 75 -6.88 5.20 9.92
N THR A 76 -8.00 4.70 10.42
CA THR A 76 -8.50 3.32 10.15
C THR A 76 -7.53 2.22 10.59
N ASP A 77 -7.98 0.98 10.43
CA ASP A 77 -7.33 -0.27 10.83
C ASP A 77 -6.87 -1.15 9.64
N ASN A 78 -6.82 -0.61 8.41
CA ASN A 78 -6.48 -1.38 7.20
C ASN A 78 -5.10 -2.05 7.29
N GLU A 79 -4.08 -1.32 7.74
CA GLU A 79 -2.71 -1.81 7.84
C GLU A 79 -2.56 -2.86 8.95
N GLN A 80 -3.38 -2.78 10.01
CA GLN A 80 -3.47 -3.81 11.04
C GLN A 80 -4.00 -5.13 10.48
N GLU A 81 -5.06 -5.08 9.67
CA GLU A 81 -5.61 -6.26 9.00
C GLU A 81 -4.60 -6.86 8.02
N VAL A 82 -3.89 -6.03 7.26
CA VAL A 82 -2.80 -6.47 6.37
C VAL A 82 -1.70 -7.16 7.19
N ALA A 83 -1.24 -6.54 8.27
CA ALA A 83 -0.21 -7.11 9.14
C ALA A 83 -0.65 -8.47 9.72
N ALA A 84 -1.90 -8.58 10.18
CA ALA A 84 -2.45 -9.84 10.66
C ALA A 84 -2.48 -10.92 9.57
N LEU A 85 -2.88 -10.55 8.35
CA LEU A 85 -2.93 -11.47 7.21
C LEU A 85 -1.53 -11.99 6.84
N VAL A 86 -0.56 -11.10 6.70
CA VAL A 86 0.82 -11.45 6.34
C VAL A 86 1.46 -12.31 7.44
N ALA A 87 1.30 -11.91 8.71
CA ALA A 87 1.85 -12.66 9.85
C ALA A 87 1.23 -14.06 10.00
N SER A 88 -0.01 -14.27 9.55
CA SER A 88 -0.65 -15.59 9.54
C SER A 88 -0.08 -16.56 8.49
N GLY A 89 0.75 -16.07 7.55
CA GLY A 89 1.27 -16.86 6.43
C GLY A 89 0.25 -17.08 5.30
N ALA A 90 -0.87 -16.35 5.31
CA ALA A 90 -1.89 -16.43 4.27
C ALA A 90 -1.44 -15.81 2.93
N THR A 91 -0.33 -15.07 2.92
CA THR A 91 0.28 -14.47 1.73
C THR A 91 1.67 -15.04 1.52
N ARG A 92 1.95 -15.57 0.33
CA ARG A 92 3.28 -16.08 -0.04
C ARG A 92 4.02 -15.11 -0.94
N LYS A 93 3.29 -14.25 -1.65
CA LYS A 93 3.86 -13.21 -2.50
C LYS A 93 4.46 -12.09 -1.65
N PRO A 94 5.63 -11.54 -2.02
CA PRO A 94 6.21 -10.42 -1.28
C PRO A 94 5.28 -9.21 -1.28
N VAL A 95 5.13 -8.61 -0.10
CA VAL A 95 4.32 -7.41 0.10
C VAL A 95 5.23 -6.24 0.45
N ILE A 96 5.14 -5.17 -0.33
CA ILE A 96 5.85 -3.92 -0.13
C ILE A 96 4.84 -2.89 0.35
N GLY A 97 5.08 -2.29 1.51
CA GLY A 97 4.19 -1.30 2.11
C GLY A 97 4.80 0.09 2.18
N MET A 98 4.05 1.09 1.74
CA MET A 98 4.37 2.49 1.99
C MET A 98 3.22 3.13 2.75
N VAL A 99 3.49 3.72 3.90
CA VAL A 99 2.48 4.46 4.68
C VAL A 99 2.91 5.91 4.76
N ALA A 100 2.14 6.82 4.18
CA ALA A 100 2.44 8.26 4.21
C ALA A 100 1.92 8.93 5.49
N GLY A 101 2.09 10.25 5.60
CA GLY A 101 1.39 11.04 6.61
C GLY A 101 2.04 11.11 7.99
N GLU A 102 3.30 10.72 8.15
CA GLU A 102 4.04 10.85 9.43
C GLU A 102 4.04 12.27 10.00
N PHE A 103 4.00 13.29 9.13
CA PHE A 103 3.90 14.68 9.58
C PHE A 103 2.62 14.97 10.38
N GLN A 104 1.54 14.21 10.16
CA GLN A 104 0.25 14.41 10.85
C GLN A 104 0.35 14.12 12.35
N GLU A 105 1.32 13.29 12.76
CA GLU A 105 1.56 12.94 14.16
C GLU A 105 2.01 14.15 15.02
N ARG A 106 2.42 15.25 14.38
CA ARG A 106 2.81 16.50 15.04
C ARG A 106 1.64 17.44 15.30
N TYR A 107 0.44 17.10 14.82
CA TYR A 107 -0.77 17.92 14.94
C TYR A 107 -1.70 17.35 16.04
N PRO A 108 -2.60 18.18 16.60
CA PRO A 108 -3.60 17.70 17.55
C PRO A 108 -4.44 16.53 16.99
N PRO A 109 -4.82 15.53 17.83
CA PRO A 109 -5.70 14.43 17.43
C PRO A 109 -7.02 14.92 16.86
N GLY A 110 -7.62 14.14 15.95
CA GLY A 110 -8.93 14.45 15.35
C GLY A 110 -8.89 15.42 14.16
N ILE A 111 -7.70 15.84 13.71
CA ILE A 111 -7.55 16.61 12.46
C ILE A 111 -7.46 15.65 11.28
N SER A 112 -8.28 15.89 10.26
CA SER A 112 -8.26 15.15 9.00
C SER A 112 -7.39 15.88 7.97
N PHE A 113 -6.55 15.15 7.23
CA PHE A 113 -5.73 15.71 6.15
C PHE A 113 -6.07 15.07 4.80
N GLY A 114 -6.68 15.83 3.91
CA GLY A 114 -7.04 15.36 2.57
C GLY A 114 -8.21 14.38 2.60
N HIS A 115 -7.94 13.08 2.74
CA HIS A 115 -8.97 12.04 2.79
C HIS A 115 -9.76 12.06 4.10
N ALA A 116 -11.05 11.74 4.02
CA ALA A 116 -11.99 11.83 5.14
C ALA A 116 -11.62 10.93 6.33
N ALA A 117 -10.88 9.84 6.09
CA ALA A 117 -10.44 8.92 7.14
C ALA A 117 -8.98 9.05 7.52
N ALA A 118 -8.25 10.01 6.93
CA ALA A 118 -6.88 10.33 7.32
C ALA A 118 -6.88 11.17 8.61
N MET A 119 -7.42 10.57 9.68
CA MET A 119 -7.58 11.16 11.00
C MET A 119 -7.06 10.18 12.04
N ILE A 120 -6.16 10.67 12.89
CA ILE A 120 -5.59 9.89 13.99
C ILE A 120 -6.46 10.13 15.23
N THR A 121 -7.17 9.09 15.66
CA THR A 121 -7.94 9.06 16.92
C THR A 121 -7.34 8.12 17.97
N ASP A 122 -6.42 7.25 17.56
CA ASP A 122 -5.65 6.35 18.42
C ASP A 122 -4.18 6.31 17.95
N VAL A 123 -3.23 6.12 18.87
CA VAL A 123 -1.79 6.04 18.55
C VAL A 123 -1.49 4.92 17.55
N ALA A 124 -2.22 3.80 17.61
CA ALA A 124 -2.08 2.70 16.66
C ALA A 124 -2.40 3.10 15.22
N GLN A 125 -3.12 4.20 15.01
CA GLN A 125 -3.48 4.72 13.69
C GLN A 125 -2.42 5.66 13.10
N SER A 126 -1.35 5.97 13.83
CA SER A 126 -0.26 6.80 13.33
C SER A 126 0.50 6.10 12.19
N ALA A 127 1.14 6.88 11.30
CA ALA A 127 1.93 6.30 10.23
C ALA A 127 3.10 5.48 10.80
N SER A 128 3.77 6.01 11.83
CA SER A 128 4.88 5.36 12.51
C SER A 128 4.49 4.01 13.12
N ALA A 129 3.36 3.94 13.84
CA ALA A 129 2.85 2.72 14.46
C ALA A 129 2.48 1.67 13.41
N LYS A 130 1.80 2.09 12.33
CA LYS A 130 1.43 1.20 11.22
C LYS A 130 2.64 0.64 10.50
N ARG A 131 3.64 1.47 10.18
CA ARG A 131 4.91 1.02 9.57
C ARG A 131 5.61 -0.01 10.43
N GLU A 132 5.70 0.23 11.73
CA GLU A 132 6.33 -0.70 12.67
C GLU A 132 5.58 -2.04 12.74
N LEU A 133 4.25 -1.99 12.78
CA LEU A 133 3.41 -3.17 12.78
C LEU A 133 3.57 -3.99 11.49
N LEU A 134 3.55 -3.33 10.33
CA LEU A 134 3.76 -3.96 9.03
C LEU A 134 5.14 -4.63 8.93
N ARG A 135 6.21 -3.95 9.39
CA ARG A 135 7.56 -4.54 9.42
C ARG A 135 7.61 -5.81 10.26
N LYS A 136 7.02 -5.79 11.46
CA LYS A 136 6.96 -6.95 12.36
C LYS A 136 6.20 -8.13 11.75
N ALA A 137 5.20 -7.86 10.92
CA ALA A 137 4.44 -8.88 10.20
C ALA A 137 5.18 -9.49 8.99
N GLY A 138 6.30 -8.89 8.56
CA GLY A 138 7.06 -9.35 7.39
C GLY A 138 6.79 -8.56 6.11
N VAL A 139 6.08 -7.43 6.18
CA VAL A 139 5.93 -6.51 5.04
C VAL A 139 7.22 -5.71 4.87
N HIS A 140 7.69 -5.59 3.62
CA HIS A 140 8.83 -4.75 3.29
C HIS A 140 8.40 -3.28 3.24
N VAL A 141 8.63 -2.55 4.34
CA VAL A 141 8.20 -1.15 4.43
C VAL A 141 9.24 -0.20 3.84
N VAL A 142 8.83 0.56 2.82
CA VAL A 142 9.63 1.62 2.16
C VAL A 142 9.14 3.01 2.57
N LEU A 143 9.98 4.02 2.41
CA LEU A 143 9.66 5.41 2.76
C LEU A 143 9.50 6.32 1.53
N SER A 144 9.92 5.85 0.35
CA SER A 144 9.85 6.57 -0.91
C SER A 144 9.54 5.63 -2.08
N LEU A 145 9.02 6.21 -3.17
CA LEU A 145 8.73 5.47 -4.41
C LEU A 145 9.98 4.89 -5.06
N GLU A 146 11.12 5.56 -4.90
CA GLU A 146 12.41 5.17 -5.49
C GLU A 146 12.95 3.86 -4.92
N GLU A 147 12.57 3.50 -3.69
CA GLU A 147 12.98 2.26 -3.04
C GLU A 147 12.24 1.02 -3.58
N ILE A 148 11.07 1.20 -4.22
CA ILE A 148 10.21 0.08 -4.64
C ILE A 148 10.91 -0.78 -5.70
N SER A 149 11.39 -0.17 -6.78
CA SER A 149 11.94 -0.90 -7.93
C SER A 149 13.24 -1.67 -7.60
N PRO A 150 14.23 -1.11 -6.87
CA PRO A 150 15.39 -1.86 -6.40
C PRO A 150 15.02 -3.03 -5.48
N LEU A 151 14.03 -2.84 -4.60
CA LEU A 151 13.56 -3.88 -3.70
C LEU A 151 12.88 -5.02 -4.46
N LEU A 152 11.98 -4.71 -5.41
CA LEU A 152 11.39 -5.69 -6.31
C LEU A 152 12.46 -6.51 -7.04
N GLY A 153 13.50 -5.85 -7.53
CA GLY A 153 14.61 -6.54 -8.20
C GLY A 153 15.34 -7.52 -7.30
N SER A 154 15.33 -7.31 -5.98
CA SER A 154 15.93 -8.22 -5.01
C SER A 154 14.99 -9.36 -4.59
N LEU A 155 13.68 -9.10 -4.59
CA LEU A 155 12.65 -10.06 -4.17
C LEU A 155 12.21 -11.02 -5.27
N LEU A 156 12.27 -10.60 -6.53
CA LEU A 156 11.80 -11.38 -7.69
C LEU A 156 12.94 -12.08 -8.45
N ARG A 157 14.13 -12.13 -7.86
CA ARG A 157 15.33 -12.76 -8.43
C ARG A 157 15.36 -14.28 -8.19
#